data_AF-A0A7C5WWY3-F1
#
_entry.id   AF-A0A7C5WWY3-F1
#
_cell.length_a   1.000
_cell.length_b   1.000
_cell.length_c   1.000
_cell.angle_alpha   90.00
_cell.angle_beta   90.00
_cell.angle_gamma   90.00
#
_symmetry.space_group_name_H-M   'P 1'
#
loop_
_entity.id
_entity.type
_entity.pdbx_description
1 polymer ?
#
loop_
_entity_poly.entity_id
_entity_poly.type
_entity_poly.pdbx_seq_one_letter_code
_entity_poly.pdbx_strand_id
1 'polypeptide(L)'
;MVLDRYITRSVLTGTLVSMLVLLAIFVLVDFVAQLKDVGTGDYDNWHAMAFVLMQLPQRFYELSPSILLLGGILSLGTMAANSELIVMRASGISVYRITRAVLQAGLMIAVLVALMGEYVVPYSTGAAKTLRAEAMEKKLIVGGYNDIWARDG
;
A
#
# COMPACT_ATOMS: atom_id res chain seq x y z
N MET A 1 8.76 -28.61 -2.93
CA MET A 1 7.90 -27.95 -3.94
C MET A 1 6.48 -27.76 -3.44
N VAL A 2 5.73 -28.81 -3.05
CA VAL A 2 4.34 -28.62 -2.55
C VAL A 2 4.29 -27.78 -1.27
N LEU A 3 5.15 -28.10 -0.30
CA LEU A 3 5.24 -27.34 0.97
C LEU A 3 5.62 -25.88 0.76
N ASP A 4 6.63 -25.63 -0.09
CA ASP A 4 7.12 -24.29 -0.36
C ASP A 4 6.01 -23.43 -1.00
N ARG A 5 5.25 -24.00 -1.96
CA ARG A 5 4.09 -23.35 -2.58
C ARG A 5 2.95 -23.09 -1.59
N TYR A 6 2.74 -24.00 -0.64
CA TYR A 6 1.73 -23.83 0.41
C TYR A 6 2.10 -22.66 1.33
N ILE A 7 3.34 -22.60 1.82
CA ILE A 7 3.84 -21.50 2.65
C ILE A 7 3.72 -20.18 1.89
N THR A 8 4.18 -20.13 0.64
CA THR A 8 4.06 -18.91 -0.19
C THR A 8 2.62 -18.47 -0.36
N ARG A 9 1.68 -19.39 -0.61
CA ARG A 9 0.26 -19.06 -0.73
C ARG A 9 -0.32 -18.53 0.58
N SER A 10 0.04 -19.15 1.70
CA SER A 10 -0.38 -18.71 3.04
C SER A 10 0.11 -17.30 3.34
N VAL A 11 1.39 -17.02 3.07
CA VAL A 11 1.98 -15.67 3.24
C VAL A 11 1.28 -14.65 2.34
N LEU A 12 1.07 -14.97 1.05
CA LEU A 12 0.35 -14.09 0.13
C LEU A 12 -1.08 -13.79 0.61
N THR A 13 -1.81 -14.78 1.09
CA THR A 13 -3.15 -14.55 1.66
C THR A 13 -3.11 -13.72 2.93
N GLY A 14 -2.14 -13.95 3.82
CA GLY A 14 -1.95 -13.14 5.02
C GLY A 14 -1.63 -11.68 4.69
N THR A 15 -0.74 -11.45 3.72
CA THR A 15 -0.41 -10.11 3.22
C THR A 15 -1.59 -9.44 2.53
N LEU A 16 -2.41 -10.16 1.77
CA LEU A 16 -3.62 -9.59 1.17
C LEU A 16 -4.62 -9.16 2.25
N VAL A 17 -4.81 -9.97 3.30
CA VAL A 17 -5.69 -9.60 4.41
C VAL A 17 -5.16 -8.38 5.15
N SER A 18 -3.87 -8.33 5.48
CA SER A 18 -3.28 -7.15 6.15
C SER A 18 -3.35 -5.90 5.27
N MET A 19 -3.13 -6.04 3.96
CA MET A 19 -3.28 -4.97 2.98
C MET A 19 -4.70 -4.40 2.99
N LEU A 20 -5.72 -5.27 2.89
CA LEU A 20 -7.12 -4.84 2.88
C LEU A 20 -7.50 -4.12 4.17
N VAL A 21 -7.11 -4.65 5.33
CA VAL A 21 -7.41 -4.05 6.62
C VAL A 21 -6.75 -2.68 6.76
N LEU A 22 -5.44 -2.58 6.48
CA LEU A 22 -4.73 -1.31 6.60
C LEU A 22 -5.24 -0.29 5.59
N LEU A 23 -5.37 -0.65 4.32
CA LEU A 23 -5.87 0.29 3.30
C LEU A 23 -7.29 0.75 3.59
N ALA A 24 -8.19 -0.14 4.03
CA ALA A 24 -9.56 0.26 4.37
C ALA A 24 -9.59 1.30 5.49
N ILE A 25 -8.77 1.14 6.53
CA ILE A 25 -8.68 2.11 7.63
C ILE A 25 -8.15 3.45 7.11
N PHE A 26 -7.07 3.45 6.33
CA PHE A 26 -6.47 4.68 5.82
C PHE A 26 -7.36 5.41 4.81
N VAL A 27 -8.05 4.67 3.93
CA VAL A 27 -9.05 5.24 3.01
C VAL A 27 -10.15 5.96 3.79
N LEU A 28 -10.66 5.34 4.85
CA LEU A 28 -11.69 5.96 5.68
C LEU A 28 -11.16 7.24 6.35
N VAL A 29 -9.96 7.19 6.94
CA VAL A 29 -9.32 8.35 7.56
C VAL A 29 -9.11 9.48 6.55
N ASP A 30 -8.59 9.17 5.37
CA ASP A 30 -8.33 10.15 4.30
C ASP A 30 -9.63 10.74 3.76
N PHE A 31 -10.67 9.93 3.61
CA PHE A 31 -11.99 10.38 3.20
C PHE A 31 -12.61 11.32 4.23
N VAL A 32 -12.56 10.96 5.53
CA VAL A 32 -13.05 11.83 6.61
C VAL A 32 -12.25 13.13 6.69
N ALA A 33 -10.95 13.10 6.41
CA ALA A 33 -10.14 14.31 6.33
C ALA A 33 -10.57 15.21 5.16
N GLN A 34 -10.84 14.64 3.99
CA GLN A 34 -11.34 15.35 2.81
C GLN A 34 -12.74 15.95 3.02
N LEU A 35 -13.62 15.29 3.79
CA LEU A 35 -14.95 15.81 4.11
C LEU A 35 -14.93 17.17 4.83
N LYS A 36 -13.81 17.55 5.47
CA LYS A 36 -13.67 18.88 6.09
C LYS A 36 -13.52 20.00 5.06
N ASP A 37 -13.01 19.68 3.88
CA ASP A 37 -12.77 20.61 2.77
C ASP A 37 -13.95 20.59 1.77
N VAL A 38 -14.83 19.58 1.84
CA VAL A 38 -16.06 19.47 1.05
C VAL A 38 -17.00 20.64 1.35
N GLY A 39 -17.47 21.31 0.30
CA GLY A 39 -18.28 22.53 0.40
C GLY A 39 -17.49 23.84 0.24
N THR A 40 -16.18 23.77 -0.01
CA THR A 40 -15.35 24.94 -0.35
C THR A 40 -15.19 25.04 -1.88
N GLY A 41 -16.04 25.85 -2.54
CA GLY A 41 -16.06 25.96 -4.02
C GLY A 41 -16.90 24.86 -4.69
N ASP A 42 -16.45 24.30 -5.83
CA ASP A 42 -17.10 23.18 -6.55
C ASP A 42 -16.66 21.78 -6.03
N TYR A 43 -16.00 21.72 -4.87
CA TYR A 43 -15.49 20.47 -4.30
C TYR A 43 -16.62 19.63 -3.67
N ASP A 44 -17.21 18.76 -4.49
CA ASP A 44 -18.27 17.82 -4.11
C ASP A 44 -17.72 16.47 -3.56
N ASN A 45 -18.56 15.70 -2.88
CA ASN A 45 -18.25 14.38 -2.30
C ASN A 45 -17.65 13.39 -3.32
N TRP A 46 -18.04 13.48 -4.58
CA TRP A 46 -17.50 12.65 -5.65
C TRP A 46 -16.02 12.94 -5.93
N HIS A 47 -15.62 14.22 -5.90
CA HIS A 47 -14.22 14.64 -6.09
C HIS A 47 -13.34 14.20 -4.91
N ALA A 48 -13.88 14.24 -3.69
CA ALA A 48 -13.21 13.69 -2.50
C ALA A 48 -12.96 12.18 -2.64
N MET A 49 -13.97 11.41 -3.06
CA MET A 49 -13.83 9.97 -3.26
C MET A 49 -12.82 9.63 -4.37
N ALA A 50 -12.90 10.32 -5.51
CA ALA A 50 -11.96 10.12 -6.62
C ALA A 50 -10.51 10.44 -6.22
N PHE A 51 -10.31 11.52 -5.44
CA PHE A 51 -8.99 11.87 -4.92
C PHE A 51 -8.43 10.78 -3.99
N VAL A 52 -9.24 10.27 -3.05
CA VAL A 52 -8.81 9.21 -2.13
C VAL A 52 -8.47 7.92 -2.90
N LEU A 53 -9.26 7.57 -3.91
CA LEU A 53 -8.97 6.42 -4.78
C LEU A 53 -7.68 6.60 -5.58
N MET A 54 -7.37 7.81 -6.06
CA MET A 54 -6.09 8.10 -6.69
C MET A 54 -4.90 8.11 -5.71
N GLN A 55 -5.15 8.31 -4.41
CA GLN A 55 -4.11 8.22 -3.39
C GLN A 55 -3.81 6.77 -2.99
N LEU A 56 -4.71 5.81 -3.26
CA LEU A 56 -4.56 4.40 -2.88
C LEU A 56 -3.22 3.76 -3.28
N PRO A 57 -2.70 3.93 -4.53
CA PRO A 57 -1.44 3.33 -4.92
C PRO A 57 -0.26 3.88 -4.11
N GLN A 58 -0.30 5.17 -3.80
CA GLN A 58 0.69 5.81 -2.95
C GLN A 58 0.61 5.29 -1.51
N ARG A 59 -0.60 5.18 -0.94
CA ARG A 59 -0.82 4.62 0.39
C ARG A 59 -0.33 3.17 0.48
N PHE A 60 -0.60 2.36 -0.53
CA PHE A 60 -0.09 0.99 -0.59
C PHE A 60 1.44 0.95 -0.59
N TYR A 61 2.10 1.82 -1.35
CA TYR A 61 3.56 1.91 -1.39
C TYR A 61 4.14 2.32 -0.03
N GLU A 62 3.61 3.39 0.58
CA GLU A 62 4.04 3.89 1.90
C GLU A 62 3.82 2.85 3.02
N LEU A 63 2.69 2.14 2.97
CA LEU A 63 2.32 1.15 3.98
C LEU A 63 2.88 -0.24 3.71
N SER A 64 3.54 -0.45 2.57
CA SER A 64 4.04 -1.76 2.15
C SER A 64 4.91 -2.48 3.20
N PRO A 65 5.83 -1.82 3.94
CA PRO A 65 6.62 -2.52 4.96
C PRO A 65 5.73 -3.01 6.11
N SER A 66 4.78 -2.18 6.54
CA SER A 66 3.83 -2.51 7.61
C SER A 66 2.87 -3.63 7.20
N ILE A 67 2.37 -3.59 5.96
CA ILE A 67 1.51 -4.61 5.36
C ILE A 67 2.23 -5.96 5.32
N LEU A 68 3.49 -5.97 4.88
CA LEU A 68 4.33 -7.17 4.80
C LEU A 68 4.61 -7.76 6.18
N LEU A 69 4.96 -6.93 7.16
CA LEU A 69 5.19 -7.38 8.54
C LEU A 69 3.94 -8.00 9.15
N LEU A 70 2.81 -7.29 9.10
CA LEU A 70 1.55 -7.81 9.64
C LEU A 70 1.08 -9.06 8.89
N GLY A 71 1.21 -9.09 7.56
CA GLY A 71 0.84 -10.24 6.75
C GLY A 71 1.67 -11.48 7.05
N GLY A 72 2.98 -11.30 7.25
CA GLY A 72 3.89 -12.35 7.70
C GLY A 72 3.54 -12.88 9.09
N ILE A 73 3.25 -11.98 10.04
CA ILE A 73 2.83 -12.36 11.40
C ILE A 73 1.50 -13.11 11.37
N LEU A 74 0.51 -12.61 10.62
CA LEU A 74 -0.81 -13.26 10.52
C LEU A 74 -0.70 -14.63 9.86
N SER A 75 -0.01 -14.74 8.73
CA SER A 75 0.16 -16.03 8.02
C SER A 75 0.90 -17.05 8.88
N LEU A 76 2.09 -16.70 9.40
CA LEU A 76 2.85 -17.62 10.25
C LEU A 76 2.14 -17.90 11.58
N GLY A 77 1.45 -16.91 12.15
CA GLY A 77 0.65 -17.05 13.35
C GLY A 77 -0.50 -18.03 13.18
N THR A 78 -1.22 -17.98 12.05
CA THR A 78 -2.28 -18.96 11.75
C THR A 78 -1.72 -20.38 11.57
N MET A 79 -0.59 -20.53 10.88
CA MET A 79 0.07 -21.84 10.74
C MET A 79 0.58 -22.38 12.08
N ALA A 80 0.99 -21.51 12.99
CA ALA A 80 1.40 -21.89 14.35
C ALA A 80 0.19 -22.30 15.19
N ALA A 81 -0.91 -21.54 15.12
CA ALA A 81 -2.15 -21.83 15.84
C ALA A 81 -2.78 -23.17 15.41
N ASN A 82 -2.71 -23.49 14.12
CA ASN A 82 -3.18 -24.78 13.59
C ASN A 82 -2.16 -25.93 13.79
N SER A 83 -1.08 -25.70 14.53
CA SER A 83 0.02 -26.65 14.75
C SER A 83 0.75 -27.12 13.47
N GLU A 84 0.53 -26.48 12.32
CA GLU A 84 1.15 -26.87 11.05
C GLU A 84 2.67 -26.69 11.09
N LEU A 85 3.14 -25.58 11.66
CA LEU A 85 4.57 -25.32 11.87
C LEU A 85 5.22 -26.36 12.79
N ILE A 86 4.49 -26.84 13.80
CA ILE A 86 4.97 -27.87 14.74
C ILE A 86 5.08 -29.21 14.03
N VAL A 87 4.05 -29.59 13.26
CA VAL A 87 4.05 -30.85 12.46
C VAL A 87 5.17 -30.85 11.44
N MET A 88 5.40 -29.74 10.74
CA MET A 88 6.51 -29.61 9.79
C MET A 88 7.85 -29.89 10.48
N ARG A 89 8.10 -29.26 11.63
CA ARG A 89 9.35 -29.48 12.39
C ARG A 89 9.47 -30.91 12.93
N ALA A 90 8.37 -31.50 13.41
CA ALA A 90 8.34 -32.88 13.89
C ALA A 90 8.66 -33.89 12.78
N SER A 91 8.27 -33.58 11.53
CA SER A 91 8.61 -34.39 10.34
C SER A 91 10.05 -34.22 9.83
N GLY A 92 10.90 -33.48 10.56
CA GLY A 92 12.31 -33.28 10.21
C GLY A 92 12.56 -32.12 9.24
N ILE A 93 11.56 -31.27 8.96
CA ILE A 93 11.77 -30.09 8.11
C ILE A 93 12.54 -29.03 8.91
N SER A 94 13.67 -28.59 8.36
CA SER A 94 14.48 -27.53 8.97
C SER A 94 13.76 -26.18 8.93
N VAL A 95 13.94 -25.39 9.99
CA VAL A 95 13.40 -24.02 10.08
C VAL A 95 13.94 -23.16 8.93
N TYR A 96 15.20 -23.37 8.53
CA TYR A 96 15.81 -22.66 7.42
C TYR A 96 15.04 -22.80 6.10
N ARG A 97 14.48 -23.99 5.81
CA ARG A 97 13.67 -24.21 4.61
C ARG A 97 12.37 -23.40 4.65
N ILE A 98 11.72 -23.36 5.82
CA ILE A 98 10.48 -22.59 6.04
C ILE A 98 10.78 -21.11 5.86
N THR A 99 11.83 -20.60 6.51
CA THR A 99 12.28 -19.21 6.38
C THR A 99 12.58 -18.85 4.94
N ARG A 100 13.27 -19.72 4.18
CA ARG A 100 13.57 -19.48 2.76
C ARG A 100 12.29 -19.37 1.91
N ALA A 101 11.28 -20.21 2.17
CA ALA A 101 10.00 -20.14 1.45
C ALA A 101 9.23 -18.84 1.74
N VAL A 102 9.24 -18.38 3.00
CA VAL A 102 8.67 -17.09 3.40
C VAL A 102 9.43 -15.93 2.75
N LEU A 103 10.76 -15.99 2.74
CA LEU A 103 11.62 -14.95 2.18
C LEU A 103 11.44 -14.83 0.66
N GLN A 104 11.27 -15.95 -0.04
CA GLN A 104 10.93 -15.95 -1.46
C GLN A 104 9.57 -15.31 -1.75
N ALA A 105 8.56 -15.55 -0.90
CA ALA A 105 7.26 -14.90 -1.00
C ALA A 105 7.37 -13.37 -0.74
N GLY A 106 8.11 -12.99 0.31
CA GLY A 106 8.37 -11.59 0.64
C GLY A 106 9.11 -10.86 -0.48
N LEU A 107 10.12 -11.49 -1.08
CA LEU A 107 10.86 -10.92 -2.22
C LEU A 107 9.94 -10.71 -3.43
N MET A 108 9.06 -11.66 -3.74
CA MET A 108 8.09 -11.53 -4.84
C MET A 108 7.16 -10.33 -4.63
N ILE A 109 6.67 -10.14 -3.39
CA ILE A 109 5.83 -8.98 -3.06
C ILE A 109 6.64 -7.69 -3.10
N ALA A 110 7.87 -7.69 -2.60
CA ALA A 110 8.75 -6.52 -2.60
C ALA A 110 9.05 -6.03 -4.04
N VAL A 111 9.30 -6.95 -4.98
CA VAL A 111 9.46 -6.60 -6.40
C VAL A 111 8.16 -6.02 -6.96
N LEU A 112 7.00 -6.60 -6.65
CA LEU A 112 5.71 -6.08 -7.09
C LEU A 112 5.47 -4.65 -6.57
N VAL A 113 5.75 -4.42 -5.28
CA VAL A 113 5.64 -3.10 -4.64
C VAL A 113 6.60 -2.11 -5.28
N ALA A 114 7.86 -2.50 -5.56
CA ALA A 114 8.85 -1.64 -6.19
C ALA A 114 8.41 -1.22 -7.60
N LEU A 115 7.92 -2.16 -8.41
CA LEU A 115 7.36 -1.86 -9.73
C LEU A 115 6.14 -0.93 -9.64
N MET A 116 5.25 -1.15 -8.67
CA MET A 116 4.14 -0.23 -8.45
C MET A 116 4.63 1.17 -8.03
N GLY A 117 5.66 1.24 -7.19
CA GLY A 117 6.28 2.49 -6.74
C GLY A 117 6.91 3.29 -7.88
N GLU A 118 7.54 2.61 -8.83
CA GLU A 118 8.25 3.26 -9.93
C GLU A 118 7.31 3.69 -11.07
N TYR A 119 6.29 2.87 -11.39
CA TYR A 119 5.42 3.10 -12.54
C TYR A 119 4.03 3.63 -12.20
N VAL A 120 3.45 3.30 -11.05
CA VAL A 120 2.04 3.62 -10.75
C VAL A 120 1.94 4.85 -9.85
N VAL A 121 2.79 4.93 -8.82
CA VAL A 121 2.77 6.03 -7.86
C VAL A 121 3.01 7.41 -8.49
N PRO A 122 4.04 7.65 -9.35
CA PRO A 122 4.27 8.99 -9.89
C PRO A 122 3.12 9.49 -10.78
N TYR A 123 2.51 8.59 -11.55
CA TYR A 123 1.34 8.92 -12.37
C TYR A 123 0.12 9.23 -11.51
N SER A 124 -0.14 8.42 -10.48
CA SER A 124 -1.30 8.59 -9.60
C SER A 124 -1.22 9.85 -8.75
N THR A 125 -0.05 10.14 -8.18
CA THR A 125 0.17 11.35 -7.37
C THR A 125 0.18 12.61 -8.23
N GLY A 126 0.67 12.54 -9.47
CA GLY A 126 0.58 13.64 -10.44
C GLY A 126 -0.87 13.97 -10.83
N ALA A 127 -1.67 12.93 -11.13
CA ALA A 127 -3.08 13.09 -11.47
C ALA A 127 -3.93 13.57 -10.27
N ALA A 128 -3.65 13.09 -9.05
CA ALA A 128 -4.37 13.54 -7.85
C ALA A 128 -4.14 15.02 -7.54
N LYS A 129 -2.90 15.52 -7.75
CA LYS A 129 -2.55 16.93 -7.52
C LYS A 129 -3.19 17.87 -8.53
N THR A 130 -3.25 17.47 -9.81
CA THR A 130 -3.89 18.26 -10.87
C THR A 130 -5.39 18.33 -10.67
N LEU A 131 -6.06 17.20 -10.39
CA LEU A 131 -7.50 17.17 -10.05
C LEU A 131 -7.84 18.03 -8.83
N ARG A 132 -7.02 17.98 -7.78
CA ARG A 132 -7.24 18.84 -6.60
C ARG A 132 -6.99 20.32 -6.92
N ALA A 133 -5.98 20.64 -7.72
CA ALA A 133 -5.68 22.02 -8.10
C ALA A 133 -6.77 22.62 -9.01
N GLU A 134 -7.35 21.82 -9.90
CA GLU A 134 -8.47 22.20 -10.76
C GLU A 134 -9.77 22.33 -9.95
N ALA A 135 -10.07 21.38 -9.06
CA ALA A 135 -11.31 21.41 -8.28
C ALA A 135 -11.30 22.44 -7.12
N MET A 136 -10.12 22.79 -6.60
CA MET A 136 -9.96 23.86 -5.60
C MET A 136 -9.80 25.24 -6.24
N GLU A 137 -10.37 25.50 -7.43
CA GLU A 137 -10.18 26.71 -8.24
C GLU A 137 -10.33 28.02 -7.45
N LYS A 138 -9.25 28.40 -6.77
CA LYS A 138 -8.90 29.74 -6.38
C LYS A 138 -7.68 30.08 -7.22
N LYS A 139 -7.86 30.06 -8.55
CA LYS A 139 -6.98 30.68 -9.54
C LYS A 139 -5.51 30.68 -9.11
N LEU A 140 -4.94 29.50 -8.85
CA LEU A 140 -3.50 29.41 -8.65
C LEU A 140 -2.90 29.68 -10.01
N ILE A 141 -2.42 30.90 -10.17
CA ILE A 141 -1.59 31.35 -11.28
C ILE A 141 -0.33 30.47 -11.24
N VAL A 142 -0.40 29.26 -11.78
CA VAL A 142 0.76 28.38 -12.06
C VAL A 142 1.40 28.79 -13.40
N GLY A 143 1.04 29.97 -13.92
CA GLY A 143 1.61 30.58 -15.13
C GLY A 143 2.11 32.01 -14.91
N GLY A 144 2.41 32.39 -13.67
CA GLY A 144 3.05 33.66 -13.37
C GLY A 144 4.54 33.51 -13.59
N TYR A 145 5.05 34.07 -14.67
CA TYR A 145 6.46 34.11 -15.11
C TYR A 145 7.45 34.71 -14.07
N ASN A 146 7.06 34.89 -12.81
CA ASN A 146 7.71 35.78 -11.85
C ASN A 146 7.93 35.23 -10.43
N ASP A 147 7.67 33.95 -10.14
CA ASP A 147 7.86 33.40 -8.79
C ASP A 147 8.67 32.10 -8.78
N ILE A 148 9.77 32.10 -9.55
CA ILE A 148 10.80 31.06 -9.48
C ILE A 148 11.90 31.57 -8.55
N TRP A 149 11.82 31.22 -7.27
CA TRP A 149 12.94 31.42 -6.35
C TRP A 149 13.95 30.27 -6.50
N ALA A 150 14.88 30.43 -7.44
CA ALA A 150 16.07 29.57 -7.53
C ALA A 150 17.18 30.18 -6.66
N ARG A 151 17.64 29.44 -5.65
CA ARG A 151 18.92 29.73 -4.99
C ARG A 151 19.98 28.88 -5.66
N ASP A 152 20.73 29.49 -6.58
CA ASP A 152 22.01 28.93 -7.03
C ASP A 152 23.03 29.12 -5.89
N GLY A 153 23.65 28.00 -5.49
CA GLY A 153 24.74 27.93 -4.53
C GLY A 153 25.66 26.79 -4.89
#